data_AF-K7ENH6-F1
#
_entry.id   AF-K7ENH6-F1
#
_cell.length_a   1.000
_cell.length_b   1.000
_cell.length_c   1.000
_cell.angle_alpha   90.00
_cell.angle_beta   90.00
_cell.angle_gamma   90.00
#
_symmetry.space_group_name_H-M   'P 1'
#
loop_
_entity.id
_entity.type
_entity.pdbx_description
1 polymer ?
#
loop_
_entity_poly.entity_id
_entity_poly.type
_entity_poly.pdbx_seq_one_letter_code
_entity_poly.pdbx_strand_id
1 'polypeptide(L)'
;MQRNKQVAMGRKKFNMDPKKGIQFLIENDLLKNTCEDIAQFLYKGEGLNKTAIGDYLGERDEFNIQVLHAFVELHEFTDLNLVQAL
;
A
#
# COMPACT_ATOMS: atom_id res chain seq x y z
N MET A 1 -5.29 -21.44 -7.14
CA MET A 1 -3.83 -21.60 -6.95
C MET A 1 -2.98 -20.61 -7.76
N GLN A 2 -3.41 -20.13 -8.93
CA GLN A 2 -2.61 -19.22 -9.77
C GLN A 2 -2.62 -17.75 -9.29
N ARG A 3 -3.79 -17.22 -8.88
CA ARG A 3 -3.95 -15.86 -8.33
C ARG A 3 -3.06 -15.59 -7.11
N ASN A 4 -3.03 -16.49 -6.14
CA ASN A 4 -2.20 -16.34 -4.92
C ASN A 4 -0.70 -16.27 -5.25
N LYS A 5 -0.24 -17.01 -6.28
CA LYS A 5 1.16 -16.93 -6.74
C LYS A 5 1.47 -15.57 -7.37
N GLN A 6 0.56 -15.02 -8.18
CA GLN A 6 0.75 -13.69 -8.77
C GLN A 6 0.74 -12.59 -7.71
N VAL A 7 -0.14 -12.68 -6.70
CA VAL A 7 -0.13 -11.74 -5.57
C VAL A 7 1.20 -11.79 -4.81
N ALA A 8 1.70 -13.00 -4.49
CA ALA A 8 2.99 -13.16 -3.84
C ALA A 8 4.15 -12.57 -4.68
N MET A 9 4.08 -12.72 -6.00
CA MET A 9 5.05 -12.11 -6.92
C MET A 9 4.95 -10.58 -6.96
N GLY A 10 3.73 -10.04 -6.96
CA GLY A 10 3.49 -8.59 -6.89
C GLY A 10 4.02 -7.98 -5.59
N ARG A 11 3.81 -8.66 -4.45
CA ARG A 11 4.39 -8.26 -3.15
C ARG A 11 5.93 -8.27 -3.18
N LYS A 12 6.54 -9.31 -3.77
CA LYS A 12 8.00 -9.34 -3.96
C LYS A 12 8.49 -8.19 -4.84
N LYS A 13 7.79 -7.89 -5.94
CA LYS A 13 8.11 -6.74 -6.81
C LYS A 13 7.99 -5.43 -6.05
N PHE A 14 6.92 -5.24 -5.28
CA PHE A 14 6.73 -4.06 -4.43
C PHE A 14 7.89 -3.86 -3.45
N ASN A 15 8.35 -4.92 -2.79
CA ASN A 15 9.47 -4.85 -1.86
C ASN A 15 10.81 -4.48 -2.52
N MET A 16 10.94 -4.65 -3.84
CA MET A 16 12.12 -4.24 -4.61
C MET A 16 11.95 -2.85 -5.21
N ASP A 17 10.75 -2.54 -5.70
CA ASP A 17 10.38 -1.28 -6.34
C ASP A 17 8.87 -1.08 -6.13
N PRO A 18 8.47 -0.18 -5.20
CA PRO A 18 7.07 -0.02 -4.82
C PRO A 18 6.17 0.37 -5.99
N LYS A 19 6.61 1.31 -6.85
CA LYS A 19 5.84 1.77 -8.01
C LYS A 19 5.61 0.64 -9.01
N LYS A 20 6.66 -0.12 -9.34
CA LYS A 20 6.51 -1.28 -10.25
C LYS A 20 5.70 -2.42 -9.64
N GLY A 21 5.76 -2.61 -8.33
CA GLY A 21 4.95 -3.59 -7.62
C GLY A 21 3.46 -3.30 -7.72
N ILE A 22 3.06 -2.06 -7.43
CA ILE A 22 1.68 -1.60 -7.56
C ILE A 22 1.22 -1.70 -9.02
N GLN A 23 2.02 -1.22 -9.97
CA GLN A 23 1.69 -1.32 -11.39
C GLN A 23 1.45 -2.77 -11.83
N PHE A 24 2.34 -3.70 -11.44
CA PHE A 24 2.17 -5.12 -11.75
C PHE A 24 0.87 -5.70 -11.18
N LEU A 25 0.50 -5.32 -9.95
CA LEU A 25 -0.74 -5.78 -9.32
C LEU A 25 -1.98 -5.24 -10.06
N ILE A 26 -1.94 -4.00 -10.53
CA ILE A 26 -3.01 -3.38 -11.31
C ILE A 26 -3.14 -4.05 -12.68
N GLU A 27 -2.04 -4.20 -13.41
CA GLU A 27 -2.02 -4.80 -14.75
C GLU A 27 -2.49 -6.26 -14.78
N ASN A 28 -2.44 -6.96 -13.64
CA ASN A 28 -2.91 -8.34 -13.50
C ASN A 28 -4.31 -8.43 -12.86
N ASP A 29 -5.04 -7.32 -12.74
CA ASP A 29 -6.36 -7.24 -12.09
C ASP A 29 -6.37 -7.78 -10.63
N LEU A 30 -5.21 -7.66 -9.95
CA LEU A 30 -5.03 -8.08 -8.56
C LEU A 30 -5.27 -6.94 -7.57
N LEU A 31 -5.17 -5.71 -8.04
CA LEU A 31 -5.39 -4.47 -7.29
C LEU A 31 -6.07 -3.45 -8.19
N LYS A 32 -7.01 -2.67 -7.66
CA LYS A 32 -7.61 -1.58 -8.42
C LYS A 32 -6.70 -0.36 -8.40
N ASN A 33 -6.72 0.41 -9.48
CA ASN A 33 -5.97 1.66 -9.58
C ASN A 33 -6.72 2.83 -8.92
N THR A 34 -7.03 2.67 -7.64
CA THR A 34 -7.77 3.62 -6.80
C THR A 34 -6.96 3.84 -5.53
N CYS A 35 -6.91 5.08 -5.03
CA CYS A 35 -6.07 5.40 -3.88
C CYS A 35 -6.51 4.63 -2.63
N GLU A 36 -7.80 4.36 -2.47
CA GLU A 36 -8.38 3.63 -1.35
C GLU A 36 -8.00 2.14 -1.38
N ASP A 37 -8.08 1.47 -2.54
CA ASP A 37 -7.71 0.06 -2.66
C ASP A 37 -6.20 -0.13 -2.45
N ILE A 38 -5.38 0.78 -2.97
CA ILE A 38 -3.92 0.75 -2.77
C ILE A 38 -3.60 1.02 -1.29
N ALA A 39 -4.22 2.02 -0.67
CA ALA A 39 -4.05 2.28 0.75
C ALA A 39 -4.43 1.06 1.60
N GLN A 40 -5.54 0.40 1.29
CA GLN A 40 -5.96 -0.81 2.01
C GLN A 40 -5.01 -1.99 1.80
N PHE A 41 -4.42 -2.12 0.61
CA PHE A 41 -3.37 -3.09 0.33
C PHE A 41 -2.11 -2.82 1.18
N LEU A 42 -1.66 -1.57 1.24
CA LEU A 42 -0.52 -1.15 2.05
C LEU A 42 -0.81 -1.35 3.55
N TYR A 43 -2.02 -1.02 4.00
CA TYR A 43 -2.45 -1.12 5.40
C TYR A 43 -2.49 -2.57 5.88
N LYS A 44 -3.00 -3.49 5.06
CA LYS A 44 -2.94 -4.94 5.37
C LYS A 44 -1.51 -5.43 5.58
N GLY A 45 -0.54 -4.86 4.87
CA GLY A 45 0.89 -5.06 5.11
C GLY A 45 1.42 -6.49 4.96
N GLU A 46 0.60 -7.46 4.55
CA GLU A 46 0.98 -8.87 4.55
C GLU A 46 2.12 -9.16 3.55
N GLY A 47 3.32 -9.43 4.05
CA GLY A 47 4.48 -9.72 3.22
C GLY A 47 5.05 -8.51 2.48
N LEU A 48 4.66 -7.30 2.89
CA LEU A 48 5.22 -6.04 2.42
C LEU A 48 6.31 -5.54 3.36
N ASN A 49 7.38 -4.98 2.80
CA ASN A 49 8.42 -4.32 3.57
C ASN A 49 7.92 -2.94 4.04
N LYS A 50 7.96 -2.69 5.35
CA LYS A 50 7.52 -1.41 5.94
C LYS A 50 8.30 -0.21 5.42
N THR A 51 9.58 -0.37 5.11
CA THR A 51 10.40 0.67 4.49
C THR A 51 9.88 0.98 3.09
N ALA A 52 9.61 -0.03 2.27
CA ALA A 52 9.05 0.13 0.93
C ALA A 52 7.66 0.79 0.94
N ILE A 53 6.84 0.49 1.97
CA ILE A 53 5.57 1.19 2.20
C ILE A 53 5.83 2.67 2.47
N GLY A 54 6.73 2.99 3.42
CA GLY A 54 7.09 4.36 3.75
C GLY A 54 7.64 5.13 2.55
N ASP A 55 8.50 4.49 1.76
CA ASP A 55 9.06 5.07 0.53
C ASP A 55 7.93 5.43 -0.45
N TYR A 56 6.99 4.51 -0.71
CA TYR A 56 5.86 4.77 -1.61
C TYR A 56 4.92 5.87 -1.09
N LEU A 57 4.63 5.88 0.20
CA LEU A 57 3.76 6.90 0.81
C LEU A 57 4.45 8.27 0.92
N GLY A 58 5.78 8.31 0.95
CA GLY A 58 6.60 9.53 1.03
C GLY A 58 6.95 10.15 -0.32
N GLU A 59 6.51 9.55 -1.44
CA GLU A 59 6.69 10.10 -2.78
C GLU A 59 5.94 11.43 -2.95
N ARG A 60 6.47 12.31 -3.80
CA ARG A 60 5.90 13.65 -4.06
C ARG A 60 4.79 13.67 -5.10
N ASP A 61 4.54 12.53 -5.76
CA ASP A 61 3.51 12.41 -6.78
C ASP A 61 2.12 12.61 -6.16
N GLU A 62 1.24 13.38 -6.83
CA GLU A 62 -0.10 13.70 -6.32
C GLU A 62 -0.93 12.45 -6.00
N PHE A 63 -0.76 11.38 -6.78
CA PHE A 63 -1.44 10.11 -6.54
C PHE A 63 -0.95 9.43 -5.27
N ASN A 64 0.36 9.44 -5.00
CA ASN A 64 0.95 8.88 -3.78
C ASN A 64 0.50 9.66 -2.54
N ILE A 65 0.37 10.98 -2.66
CA ILE A 65 -0.19 11.84 -1.60
C ILE A 65 -1.65 11.45 -1.30
N GLN A 66 -2.48 11.22 -2.33
CA GLN A 66 -3.85 10.74 -2.14
C GLN A 66 -3.90 9.36 -1.47
N VAL A 67 -3.01 8.45 -1.85
CA VAL A 67 -2.87 7.13 -1.19
C VAL A 67 -2.48 7.31 0.28
N LEU A 68 -1.56 8.23 0.60
CA LEU A 68 -1.20 8.55 1.98
C LEU A 68 -2.40 9.06 2.78
N HIS A 69 -3.20 9.97 2.24
CA HIS A 69 -4.42 10.44 2.90
C HIS A 69 -5.38 9.28 3.20
N ALA A 70 -5.68 8.44 2.21
CA ALA A 70 -6.53 7.27 2.40
C ALA A 70 -5.92 6.25 3.38
N PHE A 71 -4.59 6.11 3.41
CA PHE A 71 -3.89 5.22 4.35
C PHE A 71 -3.98 5.70 5.79
N VAL A 72 -3.90 7.02 6.02
CA VAL A 72 -4.08 7.64 7.34
C VAL A 72 -5.54 7.53 7.78
N GLU A 73 -6.51 7.68 6.88
CA GLU A 73 -7.94 7.50 7.19
C GLU A 73 -8.29 6.06 7.60
N LEU A 74 -7.54 5.06 7.10
CA LEU A 74 -7.71 3.66 7.53
C LEU A 74 -7.23 3.40 8.96
N HIS A 75 -6.47 4.31 9.56
CA HIS A 75 -6.12 4.21 10.97
C HIS A 75 -7.25 4.82 11.79
N GLU A 76 -7.97 3.99 12.52
CA GLU A 76 -8.93 4.46 13.52
C GLU A 76 -8.17 5.07 14.70
N PHE A 77 -8.01 6.39 14.68
CA PHE A 77 -7.46 7.17 15.79
C PHE A 77 -8.53 7.62 16.79
N THR A 78 -9.78 7.21 16.60
CA THR A 78 -10.86 7.55 17.52
C THR A 78 -10.56 6.97 18.90
N ASP A 79 -10.59 7.81 19.93
CA ASP A 79 -10.27 7.50 21.33
C ASP A 79 -8.79 7.16 21.67
N LEU A 80 -7.84 7.37 20.76
CA LEU A 80 -6.41 7.28 21.07
C LEU A 80 -5.84 8.66 21.46
N ASN A 81 -5.12 8.73 22.58
CA ASN A 81 -4.36 9.93 22.91
C ASN A 81 -3.16 10.08 21.96
N LEU A 82 -2.58 11.28 21.86
CA LEU A 82 -1.54 11.60 20.86
C LEU A 82 -0.34 10.62 20.90
N VAL A 83 0.03 10.12 22.08
CA VAL A 83 1.12 9.14 22.25
C VAL A 83 0.73 7.74 21.74
N GLN A 84 -0.54 7.39 21.78
CA GLN A 84 -1.05 6.11 21.27
C GLN A 84 -1.28 6.11 19.76
N ALA A 85 -1.43 7.29 19.15
CA ALA A 85 -1.63 7.46 17.70
C ALA A 85 -0.31 7.62 16.90
N LEU A 86 0.83 7.84 17.58
CA LEU A 86 2.18 8.06 17.02
C LEU A 86 3.06 6.81 17.16
#